data_AF-A0A447RTS5-F1
#
_entry.id   AF-A0A447RTS5-F1
#
_cell.length_a   1.000
_cell.length_b   1.000
_cell.length_c   1.000
_cell.angle_alpha   90.00
_cell.angle_beta   90.00
_cell.angle_gamma   90.00
#
_symmetry.space_group_name_H-M   'P 1'
#
loop_
_entity.id
_entity.type
_entity.pdbx_description
1 polymer ?
#
loop_
_entity_poly.entity_id
_entity_poly.type
_entity_poly.pdbx_seq_one_letter_code
_entity_poly.pdbx_strand_id
1 'polypeptide(L)'
;MRDTSSSHQRISVVEVMGRYCGDLTLAAAIAGGCEFHHGCLKWNIPVTIWWQKSKPVSRKGKNTLSVAITEHMCDVDELASYIEKETGRETRATVLGHIQRGGSRFLYDRILASRMGRLCD
;
A
#
# COMPACT_ATOMS: atom_id res chain seq x y z
N MET A 1 -4.56 -4.56 10.33
CA MET A 1 -3.59 -5.38 9.58
C MET A 1 -2.27 -5.53 10.30
N ARG A 2 -1.63 -4.44 10.76
CA ARG A 2 -0.37 -4.53 11.52
C ARG A 2 -0.43 -5.43 12.76
N ASP A 3 -1.49 -5.32 13.56
CA ASP A 3 -1.62 -6.13 14.79
C ASP A 3 -1.62 -7.64 14.45
N THR A 4 -2.43 -8.04 13.47
CA THR A 4 -2.49 -9.43 13.00
C THR A 4 -1.20 -9.89 12.35
N SER A 5 -0.47 -9.01 11.66
CA SER A 5 0.81 -9.35 11.05
C SER A 5 1.91 -9.50 12.11
N SER A 6 1.83 -8.74 13.21
CA SER A 6 2.77 -8.80 14.33
C SER A 6 2.63 -10.08 15.13
N SER A 7 1.40 -10.50 15.41
CA SER A 7 1.13 -11.74 16.14
C SER A 7 1.64 -13.00 15.43
N HIS A 8 1.64 -12.99 14.08
CA HIS A 8 2.00 -14.17 13.28
C HIS A 8 3.29 -14.00 12.46
N GLN A 9 4.04 -12.92 12.67
CA GLN A 9 5.26 -12.59 11.93
C GLN A 9 5.11 -12.59 10.38
N ARG A 10 3.94 -12.15 9.90
CA ARG A 10 3.54 -12.19 8.48
C ARG A 10 3.99 -10.96 7.70
N ILE A 11 4.13 -11.14 6.39
CA ILE A 11 4.23 -10.03 5.43
C ILE A 11 2.82 -9.71 4.94
N SER A 12 2.46 -8.42 4.92
CA SER A 12 1.17 -7.97 4.40
C SER A 12 1.37 -7.08 3.19
N VAL A 13 0.76 -7.47 2.08
CA VAL A 13 0.70 -6.69 0.84
C VAL A 13 -0.69 -6.09 0.75
N VAL A 14 -0.77 -4.76 0.63
CA VAL A 14 -2.03 -4.01 0.62
C VAL A 14 -2.15 -3.25 -0.69
N GLU A 15 -3.22 -3.53 -1.44
CA GLU A 15 -3.58 -2.77 -2.63
C GLU A 15 -4.44 -1.56 -2.28
N VAL A 16 -4.00 -0.38 -2.73
CA VAL A 16 -4.60 0.92 -2.49
C VAL A 16 -5.09 1.50 -3.81
N MET A 17 -6.27 2.13 -3.82
CA MET A 17 -6.80 2.75 -5.04
C MET A 17 -5.96 3.95 -5.47
N GLY A 18 -6.02 4.30 -6.74
CA GLY A 18 -5.27 5.43 -7.28
C GLY A 18 -4.98 5.33 -8.78
N ARG A 19 -5.15 4.14 -9.38
CA ARG A 19 -4.99 3.80 -10.81
C ARG A 19 -3.70 4.32 -11.45
N TYR A 20 -3.63 5.60 -11.79
CA TYR A 20 -2.47 6.26 -12.41
C TYR A 20 -1.76 7.26 -11.49
N CYS A 21 -2.19 7.36 -10.24
CA CYS A 21 -1.68 8.29 -9.23
C CYS A 21 -1.34 7.51 -7.95
N GLY A 22 -0.10 7.65 -7.49
CA GLY A 22 0.40 6.97 -6.29
C GLY A 22 0.20 7.76 -4.99
N ASP A 23 -0.44 8.92 -5.02
CA ASP A 23 -0.50 9.85 -3.88
C ASP A 23 -1.14 9.20 -2.65
N LEU A 24 -2.25 8.47 -2.85
CA LEU A 24 -2.93 7.77 -1.76
C LEU A 24 -2.07 6.64 -1.19
N THR A 25 -1.44 5.85 -2.05
CA THR A 25 -0.51 4.77 -1.64
C THR A 25 0.67 5.34 -0.86
N LEU A 26 1.26 6.45 -1.31
CA LEU A 26 2.39 7.08 -0.66
C LEU A 26 2.00 7.66 0.71
N ALA A 27 0.90 8.42 0.76
CA ALA A 27 0.38 8.98 2.01
C ALA A 27 0.03 7.87 3.02
N ALA A 28 -0.65 6.82 2.57
CA ALA A 28 -1.00 5.66 3.39
C ALA A 28 0.23 4.90 3.87
N ALA A 29 1.26 4.75 3.02
CA ALA A 29 2.50 4.10 3.39
C ALA A 29 3.25 4.89 4.48
N ILE A 30 3.31 6.21 4.38
CA ILE A 30 3.97 7.05 5.39
C ILE A 30 3.17 7.03 6.70
N ALA A 31 1.87 7.29 6.65
CA ALA A 31 1.00 7.31 7.82
C ALA A 31 0.91 5.94 8.50
N GLY A 32 0.83 4.89 7.69
CA GLY A 32 0.81 3.50 8.11
C GLY A 32 2.20 2.90 8.31
N GLY A 33 3.28 3.68 8.25
CA GLY A 33 4.67 3.27 8.44
C GLY A 33 5.13 2.06 7.61
N CYS A 34 4.55 1.82 6.44
CA CYS A 34 4.91 0.72 5.56
C CYS A 34 6.40 0.77 5.23
N GLU A 35 7.07 -0.37 5.31
CA GLU A 35 8.49 -0.47 5.00
C GLU A 35 8.75 -0.20 3.52
N PHE A 36 7.80 -0.57 2.67
CA PHE A 36 7.91 -0.34 1.25
C PHE A 36 6.59 0.13 0.65
N HIS A 37 6.71 1.01 -0.34
CA HIS A 37 5.61 1.44 -1.19
C HIS A 37 6.01 1.29 -2.66
N HIS A 38 5.05 0.91 -3.48
CA HIS A 38 5.18 0.90 -4.93
C HIS A 38 4.03 1.71 -5.53
N GLY A 39 4.34 2.91 -6.00
CA GLY A 39 3.37 3.83 -6.58
C GLY A 39 3.61 4.04 -8.06
N CYS A 40 2.58 4.51 -8.77
CA CYS A 40 2.63 4.94 -10.17
C CYS A 40 3.44 6.24 -10.32
N LEU A 41 4.72 6.22 -9.99
CA LEU A 41 5.66 7.26 -10.42
C LEU A 41 6.15 6.90 -11.83
N LYS A 42 6.42 7.90 -12.66
CA LYS A 42 6.94 7.82 -14.06
C LYS A 42 8.09 6.83 -14.31
N TRP A 43 8.67 6.26 -13.26
CA TRP A 43 9.65 5.20 -13.28
C TRP A 43 8.92 3.85 -13.29
N ASN A 44 8.68 3.32 -14.49
CA ASN A 44 8.13 1.98 -14.70
C ASN A 44 9.15 0.90 -14.28
N ILE A 45 9.45 0.82 -13.00
CA ILE A 45 10.35 -0.19 -12.43
C ILE A 45 9.52 -1.45 -12.23
N PRO A 46 9.88 -2.57 -12.89
CA PRO A 46 9.23 -3.85 -12.66
C PRO A 46 9.21 -4.20 -11.16
N VAL A 47 8.07 -4.69 -10.68
CA VAL A 47 7.85 -5.04 -9.26
C VAL A 47 8.91 -6.02 -8.72
N THR A 48 9.41 -6.90 -9.58
CA THR A 48 10.48 -7.86 -9.27
C THR A 48 11.81 -7.17 -8.95
N ILE A 49 12.18 -6.16 -9.74
CA ILE A 49 13.41 -5.35 -9.54
C ILE A 49 13.25 -4.48 -8.29
N TRP A 50 12.06 -3.91 -8.07
CA TRP A 50 11.75 -3.16 -6.87
C TRP A 50 11.92 -4.04 -5.61
N TRP A 51 11.41 -5.27 -5.64
CA TRP A 51 11.56 -6.21 -4.53
C TRP A 51 13.02 -6.60 -4.28
N GLN A 52 13.79 -6.85 -5.34
CA GLN A 52 15.21 -7.19 -5.19
C GLN A 52 16.02 -6.08 -4.49
N LYS A 53 15.70 -4.81 -4.76
CA LYS A 53 16.31 -3.65 -4.07
C LYS A 53 15.84 -3.52 -2.62
N SER A 54 14.66 -4.02 -2.29
CA SER A 54 14.04 -3.93 -0.98
C SER A 54 14.46 -5.07 -0.02
N LYS A 55 14.90 -6.23 -0.57
CA LYS A 55 15.43 -7.40 0.17
C LYS A 55 16.37 -7.12 1.35
N PRO A 56 17.40 -6.25 1.26
CA PRO A 56 18.34 -6.05 2.37
C PRO A 56 17.68 -5.49 3.65
N VAL A 57 16.52 -4.83 3.56
CA VAL A 57 15.77 -4.30 4.71
C VAL A 57 14.89 -5.37 5.37
N SER A 58 14.44 -6.39 4.62
CA SER A 58 13.62 -7.49 5.14
C SER A 58 14.37 -8.39 6.14
N ARG A 59 15.72 -8.46 6.04
CA ARG A 59 16.58 -9.29 6.90
C ARG A 59 16.85 -8.70 8.29
N LYS A 60 16.62 -7.41 8.53
CA LYS A 60 16.91 -6.76 9.80
C LYS A 60 15.78 -6.98 10.82
N GLY A 61 15.70 -8.17 11.41
CA GLY A 61 15.10 -8.44 12.74
C GLY A 61 13.67 -7.93 13.03
N LYS A 62 12.92 -7.48 12.02
CA LYS A 62 11.57 -6.95 12.20
C LYS A 62 10.56 -8.09 12.17
N ASN A 63 9.69 -8.11 13.18
CA ASN A 63 8.62 -9.09 13.29
C ASN A 63 7.55 -8.89 12.23
N THR A 64 7.37 -7.68 11.69
CA THR A 64 6.35 -7.37 10.68
C THR A 64 6.92 -6.66 9.48
N LEU A 65 6.36 -6.94 8.29
CA LEU A 65 6.61 -6.20 7.07
C LEU A 65 5.27 -5.85 6.40
N SER A 66 5.07 -4.57 6.08
CA SER A 66 3.89 -4.09 5.35
C SER A 66 4.33 -3.42 4.05
N VAL A 67 3.68 -3.82 2.95
CA VAL A 67 3.91 -3.33 1.59
C VAL A 67 2.62 -2.69 1.09
N ALA A 68 2.69 -1.44 0.63
CA ALA A 68 1.57 -0.74 0.03
C ALA A 68 1.78 -0.58 -1.49
N ILE A 69 0.77 -0.92 -2.29
CA ILE A 69 0.86 -0.93 -3.76
C ILE A 69 -0.33 -0.19 -4.34
N THR A 70 -0.12 0.64 -5.37
CA THR A 70 -1.22 1.24 -6.13
C THR A 70 -1.87 0.19 -7.03
N GLU A 71 -3.20 0.18 -7.08
CA GLU A 71 -3.97 -0.66 -8.01
C GLU A 71 -3.47 -0.52 -9.45
N HIS A 72 -3.65 -1.57 -10.26
CA HIS A 72 -3.22 -1.65 -11.66
C HIS A 72 -1.71 -1.63 -11.93
N MET A 73 -0.86 -1.77 -10.91
CA MET A 73 0.61 -1.91 -11.10
C MET A 73 1.03 -3.37 -11.32
N CYS A 74 0.46 -4.32 -10.56
CA CYS A 74 0.74 -5.75 -10.65
C CYS A 74 -0.42 -6.56 -10.08
N ASP A 75 -0.44 -7.86 -10.35
CA ASP A 75 -1.27 -8.79 -9.59
C ASP A 75 -0.68 -8.98 -8.18
N VAL A 76 -1.47 -8.64 -7.17
CA VAL A 76 -1.04 -8.69 -5.77
C VAL A 76 -0.95 -10.11 -5.21
N ASP A 77 -1.73 -11.06 -5.74
CA ASP A 77 -1.70 -12.45 -5.30
C ASP A 77 -0.46 -13.18 -5.86
N GLU A 78 -0.11 -12.91 -7.12
CA GLU A 78 1.15 -13.36 -7.70
C GLU A 78 2.35 -12.78 -6.96
N LEU A 79 2.30 -11.49 -6.62
CA LEU A 79 3.35 -10.84 -5.86
C LEU A 79 3.50 -11.42 -4.45
N ALA A 80 2.40 -11.66 -3.75
CA ALA A 80 2.44 -12.30 -2.43
C ALA A 80 3.09 -13.68 -2.50
N SER A 81 2.69 -14.49 -3.49
CA SER A 81 3.27 -15.82 -3.76
C SER A 81 4.76 -15.75 -4.07
N TYR A 82 5.20 -14.74 -4.83
CA TYR A 82 6.61 -14.50 -5.14
C TYR A 82 7.41 -14.10 -3.89
N ILE A 83 6.88 -13.17 -3.08
CA ILE A 83 7.52 -12.73 -1.83
C ILE A 83 7.64 -13.90 -0.85
N GLU A 84 6.61 -14.74 -0.73
CA GLU A 84 6.62 -15.90 0.15
C GLU A 84 7.67 -16.93 -0.25
N LYS A 85 7.79 -17.25 -1.54
CA LYS A 85 8.84 -18.14 -2.07
C LYS A 85 10.25 -17.61 -1.80
N GLU A 86 10.45 -16.30 -1.94
CA GLU A 86 11.76 -15.67 -1.78
C GLU A 86 12.17 -15.44 -0.32
N THR A 87 11.20 -15.25 0.59
CA THR A 87 11.47 -14.92 2.00
C THR A 87 11.24 -16.07 2.96
N GLY A 88 10.47 -17.09 2.56
CA GLY A 88 10.01 -18.16 3.44
C GLY A 88 9.03 -17.68 4.53
N ARG A 89 8.46 -16.47 4.41
CA ARG A 89 7.50 -15.91 5.37
C ARG A 89 6.11 -15.88 4.73
N GLU A 90 5.11 -16.34 5.49
CA GLU A 90 3.71 -16.31 5.07
C GLU A 90 3.33 -14.87 4.67
N THR A 91 2.91 -14.71 3.41
CA THR A 91 2.62 -13.41 2.83
C THR A 91 1.16 -13.35 2.43
N ARG A 92 0.45 -12.32 2.89
CA ARG A 92 -0.97 -12.15 2.63
C ARG A 92 -1.23 -10.90 1.80
N ALA A 93 -1.83 -11.06 0.63
CA ALA A 93 -2.38 -9.97 -0.14
C ALA A 93 -3.74 -9.53 0.42
N THR A 94 -4.04 -8.24 0.35
CA THR A 94 -5.34 -7.69 0.70
C THR A 94 -5.66 -6.56 -0.25
N VAL A 95 -6.68 -6.77 -1.07
CA VAL A 95 -7.26 -5.74 -1.92
C VAL A 95 -8.30 -4.99 -1.11
N LEU A 96 -8.04 -3.72 -0.80
CA LEU A 96 -9.01 -2.89 -0.07
C LEU A 96 -10.24 -2.62 -0.95
N GLY A 97 -10.05 -2.36 -2.24
CA GLY A 97 -11.13 -2.15 -3.20
C GLY A 97 -12.06 -0.98 -2.83
N HIS A 98 -13.35 -1.14 -3.12
CA HIS A 98 -14.37 -0.08 -3.10
C HIS A 98 -14.68 0.52 -1.72
N ILE A 99 -14.27 -0.12 -0.61
CA ILE A 99 -14.46 0.43 0.73
C ILE A 99 -13.79 1.81 0.88
N GLN A 100 -12.74 2.09 0.10
CA GLN A 100 -12.02 3.37 0.07
C GLN A 100 -12.84 4.53 -0.50
N ARG A 101 -13.93 4.25 -1.24
CA ARG A 101 -14.80 5.29 -1.83
C ARG A 101 -15.98 5.66 -0.93
N GLY A 102 -16.28 4.82 0.08
CA GLY A 102 -17.40 5.01 0.99
C GLY A 102 -16.98 5.57 2.35
N GLY A 103 -17.97 5.79 3.22
CA GLY A 103 -17.75 6.26 4.59
C GLY A 103 -18.12 7.73 4.82
N SER A 104 -18.17 8.12 6.09
CA SER A 104 -18.38 9.52 6.47
C SER A 104 -17.13 10.33 6.17
N ARG A 105 -17.31 11.45 5.46
CA ARG A 105 -16.25 12.41 5.09
C ARG A 105 -15.55 12.98 6.32
N PHE A 106 -14.23 13.08 6.25
CA PHE A 106 -13.40 13.69 7.29
C PHE A 106 -13.60 15.22 7.32
N LEU A 107 -13.15 15.85 8.40
CA LEU A 107 -13.27 17.31 8.58
C LEU A 107 -12.65 18.08 7.41
N TYR A 108 -11.48 17.64 6.93
CA TYR A 108 -10.79 18.26 5.80
C TYR A 108 -11.66 18.30 4.55
N ASP A 109 -12.25 17.16 4.17
CA ASP A 109 -13.12 17.05 2.99
C ASP A 109 -14.36 17.95 3.11
N ARG A 110 -14.95 18.04 4.31
CA ARG A 110 -16.12 18.89 4.55
C ARG A 110 -15.77 20.37 4.38
N ILE A 111 -14.69 20.84 5.00
CA ILE A 111 -14.24 22.23 4.89
C ILE A 111 -13.86 22.55 3.44
N LEU A 112 -13.12 21.66 2.77
CA LEU A 112 -12.70 21.83 1.39
C LEU A 112 -13.91 21.92 0.45
N ALA A 113 -14.87 21.00 0.59
CA ALA A 113 -16.10 21.00 -0.20
C ALA A 113 -16.92 22.28 0.02
N SER A 114 -17.07 22.75 1.27
CA SER A 114 -17.78 24.01 1.55
C SER A 114 -17.07 25.23 0.95
N ARG A 115 -15.74 25.26 1.00
CA ARG A 115 -14.94 26.36 0.39
C ARG A 115 -15.02 26.34 -1.13
N MET A 116 -14.92 25.16 -1.75
CA MET A 116 -15.04 25.01 -3.20
C MET A 116 -16.46 25.35 -3.68
N GLY A 117 -17.50 24.92 -2.97
CA GLY A 117 -18.89 25.26 -3.28
C GLY A 117 -19.12 26.77 -3.31
N ARG A 118 -18.62 27.49 -2.29
CA ARG A 118 -18.69 28.96 -2.25
C ARG A 118 -17.97 29.65 -3.42
N LEU A 119 -16.92 29.05 -3.98
CA LEU A 119 -16.18 29.63 -5.11
C LEU A 119 -16.89 29.45 -6.45
N CYS A 120 -17.88 28.55 -6.52
CA CYS A 120 -18.67 28.30 -7.71
C CYS A 120 -19.95 29.16 -7.78
N ASP A 121 -20.33 29.79 -6.67
CA ASP A 121 -21.42 30.78 -6.56
C ASP A 121 -20.89 32.21 -6.79
#